data_AF-A0A7K2KJS3-F1
#
_entry.id   AF-A0A7K2KJS3-F1
#
_cell.length_a   1.000
_cell.length_b   1.000
_cell.length_c   1.000
_cell.angle_alpha   90.00
_cell.angle_beta   90.00
_cell.angle_gamma   90.00
#
_symmetry.space_group_name_H-M   'P 1'
#
loop_
_entity.id
_entity.type
_entity.pdbx_description
1 polymer ?
#
loop_
_entity_poly.entity_id
_entity_poly.type
_entity_poly.pdbx_seq_one_letter_code
_entity_poly.pdbx_strand_id
1 'polypeptide(L)'
;MSPQRTAGSTPLPAPGRRTVLAAIAAAGCTTALPSQTAHAATPAADRLELTADHADPVDRADATARVEPVGRQMRGMWIASVVNIDWPTRPGLDAAAQRAEFTRLADDALAWGFNALFVQIRPTADAFWPSPHEPWSQWLTGTQGQDPGYDPLAFMVETAHTRGLA
;
A
#
# COMPACT_ATOMS: atom_id res chain seq x y z
N MET A 1 18.03 59.95 40.68
CA MET A 1 18.45 59.02 39.60
C MET A 1 17.21 58.34 39.05
N SER A 2 16.90 58.62 37.79
CA SER A 2 15.79 58.07 36.99
C SER A 2 15.87 56.54 36.80
N PRO A 3 14.77 55.89 36.39
CA PRO A 3 14.56 54.44 36.44
C PRO A 3 14.94 53.74 35.12
N GLN A 4 15.10 52.41 35.16
CA GLN A 4 15.02 51.54 33.96
C GLN A 4 14.16 50.31 34.28
N ARG A 5 13.10 50.15 33.46
CA ARG A 5 12.18 49.00 33.36
C ARG A 5 12.79 47.88 32.49
N THR A 6 12.05 46.76 32.43
CA THR A 6 11.92 45.76 31.34
C THR A 6 12.86 44.55 31.45
N ALA A 7 12.49 43.31 31.12
CA ALA A 7 11.24 42.73 30.63
C ALA A 7 11.16 41.25 31.08
N GLY A 8 9.94 40.72 31.17
CA GLY A 8 9.72 39.28 31.30
C GLY A 8 9.92 38.53 29.98
N SER A 9 10.15 37.22 30.09
CA SER A 9 10.01 36.28 28.99
C SER A 9 9.16 35.09 29.44
N THR A 10 7.85 35.22 29.19
CA THR A 10 6.92 34.09 29.16
C THR A 10 7.33 33.15 28.01
N PRO A 11 7.44 31.84 28.23
CA PRO A 11 7.71 30.91 27.14
C PRO A 11 6.53 30.86 26.15
N LEU A 12 6.86 30.93 24.85
CA LEU A 12 5.89 30.90 23.77
C LEU A 12 5.26 29.50 23.62
N PRO A 13 3.95 29.40 23.35
CA PRO A 13 3.30 28.12 23.06
C PRO A 13 3.77 27.54 21.72
N ALA A 14 4.04 26.23 21.73
CA ALA A 14 4.40 25.46 20.54
C ALA A 14 3.23 25.40 19.52
N PRO A 15 3.47 25.51 18.20
CA PRO A 15 2.41 25.54 17.22
C PRO A 15 1.71 24.17 17.07
N GLY A 16 0.39 24.23 17.14
CA GLY A 16 -0.51 23.08 17.08
C GLY A 16 -0.61 22.44 15.70
N ARG A 17 -0.77 21.11 15.73
CA ARG A 17 -1.19 20.27 14.61
C ARG A 17 -2.59 20.69 14.18
N ARG A 18 -2.72 21.36 13.03
CA ARG A 18 -3.95 21.46 12.20
C ARG A 18 -3.69 22.45 11.06
N THR A 19 -3.68 21.96 9.82
CA THR A 19 -4.25 22.59 8.61
C THR A 19 -3.61 21.96 7.37
N VAL A 20 -4.37 21.16 6.62
CA VAL A 20 -4.64 21.43 5.20
C VAL A 20 -6.06 20.94 4.94
N LEU A 21 -6.99 21.89 4.77
CA LEU A 21 -8.37 21.66 4.37
C LEU A 21 -8.48 21.79 2.84
N ALA A 22 -9.35 20.94 2.29
CA ALA A 22 -9.63 20.75 0.88
C ALA A 22 -10.20 21.99 0.17
N ALA A 23 -9.93 22.08 -1.13
CA ALA A 23 -10.64 22.94 -2.07
C ALA A 23 -10.97 22.13 -3.33
N ILE A 24 -12.25 21.76 -3.50
CA ILE A 24 -12.83 21.35 -4.79
C ILE A 24 -14.01 22.28 -5.04
N ALA A 25 -13.88 23.14 -6.03
CA ALA A 25 -14.94 24.03 -6.48
C ALA A 25 -15.87 23.28 -7.44
N ALA A 26 -17.16 23.21 -7.09
CA ALA A 26 -18.24 22.77 -7.96
C ALA A 26 -18.75 23.98 -8.77
N ALA A 27 -18.76 23.87 -10.09
CA ALA A 27 -19.48 24.78 -10.97
C ALA A 27 -20.59 24.00 -11.68
N GLY A 28 -21.82 24.21 -11.22
CA GLY A 28 -23.03 23.79 -11.91
C GLY A 28 -23.39 24.80 -13.01
N CYS A 29 -23.87 24.30 -14.14
CA CYS A 29 -24.61 25.11 -15.10
C CYS A 29 -25.65 24.21 -15.78
N THR A 30 -26.91 24.36 -15.39
CA THR A 30 -28.07 23.71 -15.98
C THR A 30 -28.79 24.68 -16.88
N THR A 31 -28.97 24.36 -18.17
CA THR A 31 -30.07 24.90 -18.98
C THR A 31 -30.61 23.88 -20.00
N ALA A 32 -31.93 23.76 -19.93
CA ALA A 32 -33.00 23.22 -20.80
C ALA A 32 -32.74 22.70 -22.23
N LEU A 33 -33.57 21.70 -22.59
CA LEU A 33 -33.78 21.02 -23.89
C LEU A 33 -34.35 21.94 -25.00
N PRO A 34 -34.27 21.53 -26.30
CA PRO A 34 -35.38 20.78 -26.89
C PRO A 34 -34.98 19.63 -27.85
N SER A 35 -35.92 18.69 -28.03
CA SER A 35 -35.89 17.59 -28.99
C SER A 35 -35.96 18.08 -30.45
N GLN A 36 -35.14 17.54 -31.34
CA GLN A 36 -35.37 17.60 -32.80
C GLN A 36 -35.01 16.29 -33.49
N THR A 37 -35.89 15.92 -34.41
CA THR A 37 -35.93 14.73 -35.27
C THR A 37 -34.92 14.79 -36.43
N ALA A 38 -34.58 13.61 -36.95
CA ALA A 38 -33.57 13.31 -37.97
C ALA A 38 -33.71 14.02 -39.34
N HIS A 39 -32.57 14.26 -40.00
CA HIS A 39 -32.39 13.96 -41.44
C HIS A 39 -30.91 13.77 -41.79
N ALA A 40 -30.66 12.76 -42.63
CA ALA A 40 -29.33 12.37 -43.10
C ALA A 40 -28.73 13.38 -44.08
N ALA A 41 -27.43 13.65 -43.95
CA ALA A 41 -26.61 14.21 -45.02
C ALA A 41 -25.17 13.72 -44.85
N THR A 42 -24.74 12.86 -45.76
CA THR A 42 -23.36 12.40 -45.93
C THR A 42 -22.46 13.56 -46.32
N PRO A 43 -21.30 13.79 -45.68
CA PRO A 43 -20.17 14.44 -46.33
C PRO A 43 -19.25 13.37 -46.91
N ALA A 44 -19.04 13.47 -48.21
CA ALA A 44 -18.04 12.72 -48.95
C ALA A 44 -16.65 12.95 -48.34
N ALA A 45 -15.91 11.87 -48.18
CA ALA A 45 -14.52 11.88 -47.75
C ALA A 45 -13.67 12.60 -48.80
N ASP A 46 -13.06 13.72 -48.40
CA ASP A 46 -11.95 14.28 -49.14
C ASP A 46 -10.69 13.51 -48.73
N ARG A 47 -10.25 12.66 -49.65
CA ARG A 47 -9.14 11.74 -49.49
C ARG A 47 -7.84 12.49 -49.78
N LEU A 48 -7.10 12.83 -48.72
CA LEU A 48 -5.67 13.12 -48.85
C LEU A 48 -4.92 11.78 -48.89
N GLU A 49 -4.48 11.39 -50.09
CA GLU A 49 -3.55 10.28 -50.28
C GLU A 49 -2.17 10.68 -49.74
N LEU A 50 -1.84 10.20 -48.55
CA LEU A 50 -0.46 10.14 -48.09
C LEU A 50 0.14 8.83 -48.63
N THR A 51 1.04 8.99 -49.60
CA THR A 51 1.76 7.89 -50.26
C THR A 51 2.45 7.01 -49.23
N ALA A 52 2.06 5.74 -49.19
CA ALA A 52 2.76 4.70 -48.47
C ALA A 52 4.10 4.44 -49.16
N ASP A 53 5.19 4.85 -48.54
CA ASP A 53 6.49 4.24 -48.79
C ASP A 53 7.26 4.16 -47.47
N HIS A 54 7.80 2.98 -47.19
CA HIS A 54 8.51 2.59 -45.97
C HIS A 54 7.68 2.32 -44.70
N ALA A 55 6.93 1.22 -44.71
CA ALA A 55 6.71 0.42 -43.51
C ALA A 55 7.18 -1.01 -43.80
N ASP A 56 8.19 -1.46 -43.06
CA ASP A 56 8.57 -2.88 -43.01
C ASP A 56 7.32 -3.75 -42.76
N PRO A 57 7.17 -4.90 -43.40
CA PRO A 57 6.08 -5.81 -43.12
C PRO A 57 6.36 -6.42 -41.75
N VAL A 58 5.85 -5.78 -40.69
CA VAL A 58 5.66 -6.47 -39.41
C VAL A 58 4.65 -7.56 -39.68
N ASP A 59 5.16 -8.78 -39.77
CA ASP A 59 4.42 -10.00 -39.99
C ASP A 59 3.22 -10.05 -39.04
N ARG A 60 2.01 -9.86 -39.59
CA ARG A 60 0.74 -9.92 -38.84
C ARG A 60 0.30 -11.37 -38.56
N ALA A 61 1.23 -12.34 -38.66
CA ALA A 61 0.92 -13.76 -38.52
C ALA A 61 0.93 -14.29 -37.07
N ASP A 62 1.18 -13.47 -36.04
CA ASP A 62 1.14 -13.97 -34.64
C ASP A 62 0.15 -13.21 -33.73
N ALA A 63 -1.07 -13.00 -34.21
CA ALA A 63 -2.18 -12.54 -33.36
C ALA A 63 -2.87 -13.68 -32.58
N THR A 64 -2.30 -14.88 -32.62
CA THR A 64 -2.80 -16.07 -31.91
C THR A 64 -1.80 -16.58 -30.89
N ALA A 65 -0.98 -15.70 -30.32
CA ALA A 65 -0.19 -16.03 -29.14
C ALA A 65 -1.15 -16.60 -28.07
N ARG A 66 -1.07 -17.92 -27.88
CA ARG A 66 -1.84 -18.64 -26.88
C ARG A 66 -1.51 -17.98 -25.54
N VAL A 67 -2.49 -17.32 -24.93
CA VAL A 67 -2.36 -16.86 -23.55
C VAL A 67 -2.21 -18.15 -22.74
N GLU A 68 -0.98 -18.47 -22.37
CA GLU A 68 -0.72 -19.57 -21.45
C GLU A 68 -1.56 -19.31 -20.21
N PRO A 69 -2.21 -20.34 -19.64
CA PRO A 69 -3.02 -20.16 -18.45
C PRO A 69 -2.13 -19.49 -17.40
N VAL A 70 -2.45 -18.25 -17.06
CA VAL A 70 -1.78 -17.55 -15.97
C VAL A 70 -1.96 -18.46 -14.76
N GLY A 71 -0.85 -18.96 -14.20
CA GLY A 71 -0.89 -19.71 -12.94
C GLY A 71 -1.72 -18.93 -11.92
N ARG A 72 -2.33 -19.61 -10.94
CA ARG A 72 -3.28 -19.01 -9.97
C ARG A 72 -2.97 -17.53 -9.69
N GLN A 73 -3.89 -16.62 -10.05
CA GLN A 73 -3.70 -15.18 -9.87
C GLN A 73 -3.23 -14.86 -8.45
N MET A 74 -2.12 -14.12 -8.32
CA MET A 74 -1.61 -13.69 -7.01
C MET A 74 -2.52 -12.62 -6.40
N ARG A 75 -2.91 -12.83 -5.15
CA ARG A 75 -3.65 -11.87 -4.33
C ARG A 75 -2.97 -11.82 -2.97
N GLY A 76 -2.11 -10.84 -2.77
CA GLY A 76 -1.33 -10.69 -1.55
C GLY A 76 -1.85 -9.62 -0.62
N MET A 77 -1.72 -9.87 0.68
CA MET A 77 -1.87 -8.86 1.73
C MET A 77 -0.49 -8.48 2.27
N TRP A 78 -0.17 -7.19 2.31
CA TRP A 78 1.07 -6.70 2.93
C TRP A 78 0.87 -6.50 4.43
N ILE A 79 1.84 -6.93 5.24
CA ILE A 79 1.86 -6.75 6.69
C ILE A 79 3.17 -6.05 7.05
N ALA A 80 3.10 -4.74 7.30
CA ALA A 80 4.21 -3.89 7.67
C ALA A 80 4.44 -3.90 9.19
N SER A 81 5.72 -3.98 9.57
CA SER A 81 6.14 -4.08 10.97
C SER A 81 6.89 -2.85 11.47
N VAL A 82 7.50 -2.08 10.56
CA VAL A 82 8.12 -0.79 10.89
C VAL A 82 7.10 0.11 11.57
N VAL A 83 7.48 0.74 12.67
CA VAL A 83 6.59 1.57 13.52
C VAL A 83 5.27 0.90 13.90
N ASN A 84 5.21 -0.43 13.89
CA ASN A 84 4.04 -1.22 14.27
C ASN A 84 2.77 -0.87 13.46
N ILE A 85 2.90 -0.62 12.15
CA ILE A 85 1.78 -0.24 11.26
C ILE A 85 0.66 -1.29 11.29
N ASP A 86 1.00 -2.55 11.00
CA ASP A 86 0.03 -3.64 10.92
C ASP A 86 0.23 -4.67 12.04
N TRP A 87 1.49 -5.06 12.31
CA TRP A 87 1.80 -6.08 13.29
C TRP A 87 3.24 -6.00 13.85
N PRO A 88 3.46 -6.27 15.16
CA PRO A 88 2.42 -6.35 16.20
C PRO A 88 1.81 -4.96 16.44
N THR A 89 0.63 -4.86 17.05
CA THR A 89 -0.07 -3.56 17.22
C THR A 89 0.71 -2.54 18.03
N ARG A 90 1.64 -3.01 18.87
CA ARG A 90 2.59 -2.21 19.64
C ARG A 90 3.77 -3.08 20.09
N PRO A 91 4.93 -2.49 20.42
CA PRO A 91 6.05 -3.26 20.97
C PRO A 91 5.74 -3.73 22.41
N GLY A 92 6.43 -4.79 22.83
CA GLY A 92 6.39 -5.32 24.19
C GLY A 92 5.13 -6.11 24.53
N LEU A 93 4.36 -6.53 23.52
CA LEU A 93 3.34 -7.56 23.70
C LEU A 93 4.02 -8.90 24.03
N ASP A 94 3.38 -9.72 24.86
CA ASP A 94 3.85 -11.08 25.07
C ASP A 94 3.69 -11.92 23.80
N ALA A 95 4.42 -13.03 23.73
CA ALA A 95 4.41 -13.90 22.55
C ALA A 95 3.01 -14.45 22.23
N ALA A 96 2.14 -14.63 23.23
CA ALA A 96 0.79 -15.15 22.99
C ALA A 96 -0.09 -14.10 22.29
N ALA A 97 -0.04 -12.84 22.74
CA ALA A 97 -0.73 -11.73 22.11
C ALA A 97 -0.23 -11.49 20.68
N GLN A 98 1.09 -11.48 20.46
CA GLN A 98 1.67 -11.35 19.13
C GLN A 98 1.18 -12.46 18.19
N ARG A 99 1.17 -13.72 18.65
CA ARG A 99 0.66 -14.87 17.86
C ARG A 99 -0.83 -14.74 17.55
N ALA A 100 -1.64 -14.32 18.51
CA ALA A 100 -3.08 -14.14 18.33
C ALA A 100 -3.37 -13.04 17.30
N GLU A 101 -2.65 -11.92 17.35
CA GLU A 101 -2.80 -10.83 16.37
C GLU A 101 -2.44 -11.27 14.95
N PHE A 102 -1.33 -11.99 14.77
CA PHE A 102 -0.94 -12.48 13.45
C PHE A 102 -1.91 -13.53 12.91
N THR A 103 -2.39 -14.41 13.79
CA THR A 103 -3.41 -15.43 13.46
C THR A 103 -4.66 -14.76 12.91
N ARG A 104 -5.13 -13.70 13.57
CA ARG A 104 -6.28 -12.91 13.12
C ARG A 104 -6.04 -12.27 11.75
N LEU A 105 -4.86 -11.72 11.50
CA LEU A 105 -4.51 -11.18 10.18
C LEU A 105 -4.53 -12.27 9.09
N ALA A 106 -4.01 -13.45 9.38
CA ALA A 106 -4.05 -14.57 8.43
C ALA A 106 -5.49 -15.07 8.18
N ASP A 107 -6.34 -15.10 9.21
CA ASP A 107 -7.77 -15.43 9.09
C ASP A 107 -8.52 -14.39 8.23
N ASP A 108 -8.27 -13.10 8.48
CA ASP A 108 -8.83 -12.00 7.68
C ASP A 108 -8.40 -12.10 6.21
N ALA A 109 -7.12 -12.38 5.96
CA ALA A 109 -6.60 -12.55 4.61
C ALA A 109 -7.35 -13.65 3.85
N LEU A 110 -7.57 -14.80 4.50
CA LEU A 110 -8.33 -15.90 3.93
C LEU A 110 -9.79 -15.51 3.67
N ALA A 111 -10.44 -14.83 4.63
CA ALA A 111 -11.83 -14.40 4.52
C ALA A 111 -12.04 -13.38 3.38
N TRP A 112 -11.05 -12.53 3.10
CA TRP A 112 -11.07 -11.57 2.00
C TRP A 112 -10.62 -12.17 0.66
N GLY A 113 -10.29 -13.46 0.64
CA GLY A 113 -9.91 -14.19 -0.55
C GLY A 113 -8.46 -13.95 -0.99
N PHE A 114 -7.60 -13.41 -0.13
CA PHE A 114 -6.16 -13.39 -0.39
C PHE A 114 -5.58 -14.80 -0.37
N ASN A 115 -4.40 -14.93 -0.95
CA ASN A 115 -3.78 -16.22 -1.21
C ASN A 115 -2.27 -16.21 -0.95
N ALA A 116 -1.73 -15.08 -0.49
CA ALA A 116 -0.34 -14.88 -0.07
C ALA A 116 -0.25 -13.79 1.00
N LEU A 117 0.69 -13.93 1.94
CA LEU A 117 1.05 -12.87 2.90
C LEU A 117 2.45 -12.35 2.61
N PHE A 118 2.59 -11.03 2.47
CA PHE A 118 3.87 -10.35 2.34
C PHE A 118 4.23 -9.68 3.66
N VAL A 119 5.05 -10.34 4.48
CA VAL A 119 5.39 -9.89 5.82
C VAL A 119 6.75 -9.20 5.84
N GLN A 120 6.82 -7.99 6.42
CA GLN A 120 8.07 -7.25 6.57
C GLN A 120 8.88 -7.79 7.76
N ILE A 121 9.82 -8.69 7.49
CA ILE A 121 10.61 -9.39 8.52
C ILE A 121 11.95 -8.71 8.88
N ARG A 122 12.36 -7.70 8.09
CA ARG A 122 13.59 -6.92 8.29
C ARG A 122 13.36 -5.43 8.01
N PRO A 123 12.65 -4.70 8.89
CA PRO A 123 12.22 -3.33 8.64
C PRO A 123 13.34 -2.29 8.74
N THR A 124 14.29 -2.43 9.68
CA THR A 124 15.26 -1.39 10.04
C THR A 124 16.64 -1.98 10.36
N ALA A 125 17.18 -2.83 9.47
CA ALA A 125 18.43 -3.58 9.68
C ALA A 125 18.41 -4.42 10.97
N ASP A 126 17.30 -5.12 11.17
CA ASP A 126 16.98 -5.93 12.34
C ASP A 126 16.10 -7.12 11.94
N ALA A 127 15.99 -8.13 12.79
CA ALA A 127 15.40 -9.42 12.42
C ALA A 127 14.18 -9.79 13.26
N PHE A 128 13.23 -10.47 12.61
CA PHE A 128 12.07 -11.14 13.20
C PHE A 128 12.28 -12.66 13.29
N TRP A 129 13.54 -13.10 13.33
CA TRP A 129 13.98 -14.49 13.46
C TRP A 129 15.30 -14.52 14.25
N PRO A 130 15.73 -15.66 14.80
CA PRO A 130 16.99 -15.78 15.54
C PRO A 130 18.21 -15.71 14.60
N SER A 131 18.50 -14.51 14.10
CA SER A 131 19.57 -14.25 13.13
C SER A 131 20.95 -14.24 13.80
N PRO A 132 21.99 -14.85 13.18
CA PRO A 132 23.37 -14.70 13.62
C PRO A 132 24.02 -13.39 13.13
N HIS A 133 23.32 -12.60 12.29
CA HIS A 133 23.90 -11.44 11.60
C HIS A 133 23.24 -10.11 11.99
N GLU A 134 21.94 -10.13 12.30
CA GLU A 134 21.14 -8.93 12.53
C GLU A 134 20.56 -8.99 13.95
N PRO A 135 20.45 -7.86 14.68
CA PRO A 135 19.87 -7.85 16.00
C PRO A 135 18.35 -8.10 15.93
N TRP A 136 17.75 -8.60 17.02
CA TRP A 136 16.30 -8.66 17.15
C TRP A 136 15.65 -7.28 16.95
N SER A 137 14.51 -7.26 16.28
CA SER A 137 13.82 -6.01 16.03
C SER A 137 13.22 -5.38 17.28
N GLN A 138 13.43 -4.06 17.42
CA GLN A 138 12.79 -3.26 18.46
C GLN A 138 11.26 -3.23 18.34
N TRP A 139 10.68 -3.53 17.18
CA TRP A 139 9.24 -3.50 16.97
C TRP A 139 8.51 -4.66 17.66
N LEU A 140 9.24 -5.69 18.09
CA LEU A 140 8.70 -6.83 18.87
C LEU A 140 8.67 -6.52 20.37
N THR A 141 9.79 -6.04 20.92
CA THR A 141 10.00 -5.94 22.38
C THR A 141 10.04 -4.51 22.90
N GLY A 142 10.23 -3.53 22.01
CA GLY A 142 10.51 -2.14 22.34
C GLY A 142 11.99 -1.83 22.53
N THR A 143 12.88 -2.83 22.44
CA THR A 143 14.33 -2.64 22.58
C THR A 143 15.06 -3.51 21.56
N GLN A 144 15.86 -2.88 20.69
CA GLN A 144 16.61 -3.61 19.67
C GLN A 144 17.58 -4.60 20.32
N GLY A 145 17.71 -5.79 19.72
CA GLY A 145 18.55 -6.87 20.21
C GLY A 145 17.94 -7.71 21.33
N GLN A 146 16.78 -7.34 21.89
CA GLN A 146 16.11 -8.15 22.90
C GLN A 146 15.29 -9.28 22.28
N ASP A 147 15.52 -10.50 22.76
CA ASP A 147 14.82 -11.71 22.33
C ASP A 147 13.34 -11.66 22.76
N PRO A 148 12.38 -11.84 21.84
CA PRO A 148 10.94 -11.87 22.17
C PRO A 148 10.48 -13.16 22.86
N GLY A 149 11.38 -14.13 23.08
CA GLY A 149 11.11 -15.41 23.71
C GLY A 149 10.55 -16.47 22.75
N TYR A 150 10.58 -16.24 21.43
CA TYR A 150 10.17 -17.19 20.41
C TYR A 150 10.75 -16.84 19.03
N ASP A 151 10.49 -17.67 18.02
CA ASP A 151 10.78 -17.38 16.61
C ASP A 151 9.50 -16.90 15.89
N PRO A 152 9.33 -15.58 15.66
CA PRO A 152 8.18 -15.03 14.94
C PRO A 152 8.08 -15.53 13.50
N LEU A 153 9.19 -15.56 12.76
CA LEU A 153 9.19 -15.97 11.36
C LEU A 153 8.71 -17.42 11.22
N ALA A 154 9.24 -18.34 12.02
CA ALA A 154 8.82 -19.73 11.99
C ALA A 154 7.31 -19.87 12.25
N PHE A 155 6.80 -19.15 13.25
CA PHE A 155 5.37 -19.14 13.56
C PHE A 155 4.52 -18.56 12.42
N MET A 156 4.95 -17.46 11.80
CA MET A 156 4.21 -16.82 10.71
C MET A 156 4.09 -17.75 9.50
N VAL A 157 5.19 -18.41 9.13
CA VAL A 157 5.23 -19.37 8.02
C VAL A 157 4.30 -20.55 8.29
N GLU A 158 4.35 -21.14 9.48
CA GLU A 158 3.45 -22.23 9.86
C GLU A 158 1.98 -21.79 9.83
N THR A 159 1.68 -20.62 10.40
CA THR A 159 0.32 -20.07 10.48
C THR A 159 -0.25 -19.78 9.09
N ALA A 160 0.56 -19.28 8.16
CA ALA A 160 0.16 -19.04 6.76
C ALA A 160 -0.07 -20.35 6.00
N HIS A 161 0.89 -21.27 6.05
CA HIS A 161 0.81 -22.53 5.30
C HIS A 161 -0.33 -23.43 5.77
N THR A 162 -0.63 -23.47 7.07
CA THR A 162 -1.78 -24.22 7.60
C THR A 162 -3.13 -23.71 7.08
N ARG A 163 -3.17 -22.47 6.56
CA ARG A 163 -4.35 -21.84 5.92
C ARG A 163 -4.33 -21.88 4.39
N GLY A 164 -3.30 -22.46 3.79
CA GLY A 164 -3.11 -22.45 2.34
C GLY A 164 -2.73 -21.08 1.76
N LEU A 165 -2.25 -20.17 2.60
CA LEU A 165 -1.63 -18.91 2.20
C LEU A 165 -0.16 -19.17 1.88
N ALA A 166 0.32 -18.58 0.78
CA ALA A 166 1.75 -18.52 0.47
C ALA A 166 2.48 -17.50 1.37
#